data_AF-A0A645J418-F1
#
_entry.id   AF-A0A645J418-F1
#
_cell.length_a   1.000
_cell.length_b   1.000
_cell.length_c   1.000
_cell.angle_alpha   90.00
_cell.angle_beta   90.00
_cell.angle_gamma   90.00
#
_symmetry.space_group_name_H-M   'P 1'
#
loop_
_entity.id
_entity.type
_entity.pdbx_description
1 polymer ?
#
loop_
_entity_poly.entity_id
_entity_poly.type
_entity_poly.pdbx_seq_one_letter_code
_entity_poly.pdbx_strand_id
1 'polypeptide(L)'
;MNKIICNSIEFVFLNEIKLFIPGQQVLLHPGMEFKKLPVTEKPVYRSDIKNEPAGAVNDEIITAVTKYDEHSLLRKFISYPIVLRMKTDKETFYVGSQNYPVAVELSSNKIFDTYTFSCKSEA
;
A
#
# COMPACT_ATOMS: atom_id res chain seq x y z
N MET A 1 11.55 14.31 0.74
CA MET A 1 10.74 13.50 1.66
C MET A 1 9.39 14.16 1.99
N ASN A 2 8.30 13.64 1.43
CA ASN A 2 6.93 14.04 1.78
C ASN A 2 6.36 13.09 2.85
N LYS A 3 5.72 13.62 3.89
CA LYS A 3 5.05 12.83 4.96
C LYS A 3 3.57 13.17 4.99
N ILE A 4 2.71 12.16 4.87
CA ILE A 4 1.25 12.30 4.91
C ILE A 4 0.69 11.43 6.01
N ILE A 5 -0.13 12.02 6.89
CA ILE A 5 -0.86 11.29 7.93
C ILE A 5 -2.22 10.91 7.33
N CYS A 6 -2.50 9.61 7.33
CA CYS A 6 -3.73 9.05 6.78
C CYS A 6 -4.73 8.78 7.91
N ASN A 7 -6.02 8.88 7.60
CA ASN A 7 -7.09 8.55 8.53
C ASN A 7 -7.40 7.06 8.54
N SER A 8 -7.26 6.41 7.38
CA SER A 8 -7.43 4.97 7.27
C SER A 8 -6.65 4.43 6.08
N ILE A 9 -6.45 3.12 6.12
CA ILE A 9 -5.84 2.32 5.08
C ILE A 9 -6.73 1.09 4.87
N GLU A 10 -6.99 0.82 3.61
CA GLU A 10 -7.67 -0.40 3.16
C GLU A 10 -6.78 -1.09 2.14
N PHE A 11 -6.98 -2.39 1.96
CA PHE A 11 -6.23 -3.18 1.00
C PHE A 11 -7.15 -4.05 0.17
N VAL A 12 -6.65 -4.47 -0.98
CA VAL A 12 -7.29 -5.45 -1.85
C VAL A 12 -6.19 -6.32 -2.45
N PHE A 13 -6.44 -7.61 -2.65
CA PHE A 13 -5.46 -8.47 -3.31
C PHE A 13 -5.47 -8.21 -4.83
N LEU A 14 -4.33 -8.32 -5.50
CA LEU A 14 -4.24 -8.03 -6.94
C LEU A 14 -5.18 -8.91 -7.77
N ASN A 15 -5.39 -10.17 -7.37
CA ASN A 15 -6.32 -11.09 -8.03
C ASN A 15 -7.81 -10.68 -7.90
N GLU A 16 -8.12 -9.75 -7.00
CA GLU A 16 -9.46 -9.18 -6.83
C GLU A 16 -9.67 -7.91 -7.67
N ILE A 17 -8.61 -7.39 -8.29
CA ILE A 17 -8.63 -6.19 -9.14
C ILE A 17 -8.88 -6.58 -10.59
N LYS A 18 -9.96 -6.04 -11.17
CA LYS A 18 -10.29 -6.17 -12.58
C LYS A 18 -9.50 -5.18 -13.45
N LEU A 19 -9.35 -3.93 -12.98
CA LEU A 19 -8.63 -2.88 -13.70
C LEU A 19 -7.99 -1.91 -12.71
N PHE A 20 -6.73 -1.58 -12.93
CA PHE A 20 -6.00 -0.55 -12.18
C PHE A 20 -5.60 0.57 -13.15
N ILE A 21 -6.11 1.78 -12.92
CA ILE A 21 -5.68 2.97 -13.65
C ILE A 21 -4.86 3.84 -12.68
N PRO A 22 -3.53 3.93 -12.87
CA PRO A 22 -2.66 4.71 -12.01
C PRO A 22 -3.17 6.14 -11.82
N GLY A 23 -3.23 6.61 -10.58
CA GLY A 23 -3.67 7.97 -10.24
C GLY A 23 -5.16 8.26 -10.40
N GLN A 24 -5.98 7.29 -10.84
CA GLN A 24 -7.43 7.49 -11.02
C GLN A 24 -8.28 6.51 -10.21
N GLN A 25 -8.25 5.22 -10.58
CA GLN A 25 -9.24 4.28 -10.05
C GLN A 25 -8.74 2.84 -10.01
N VAL A 26 -9.30 2.11 -9.05
CA VAL A 26 -9.15 0.65 -8.93
C VAL A 26 -10.53 0.03 -9.02
N LEU A 27 -10.79 -0.68 -10.12
CA LEU A 27 -12.03 -1.40 -10.36
C LEU A 27 -11.85 -2.85 -9.91
N LEU A 28 -12.74 -3.31 -9.05
CA LEU A 28 -12.70 -4.67 -8.51
C LEU A 28 -13.58 -5.62 -9.32
N HIS A 29 -13.32 -6.92 -9.19
CA HIS A 29 -14.25 -7.94 -9.66
C HIS A 29 -15.61 -7.84 -8.92
N PRO A 30 -16.73 -8.25 -9.55
CA PRO A 30 -18.04 -8.23 -8.90
C PRO A 30 -18.02 -8.97 -7.55
N GLY A 31 -18.58 -8.33 -6.53
CA GLY A 31 -18.64 -8.89 -5.17
C GLY A 31 -17.35 -8.73 -4.34
N MET A 32 -16.28 -8.17 -4.91
CA MET A 32 -15.06 -7.86 -4.18
C MET A 32 -15.09 -6.45 -3.61
N GLU A 33 -14.48 -6.29 -2.45
CA GLU A 33 -14.39 -5.01 -1.75
C GLU A 33 -13.00 -4.78 -1.16
N PHE A 34 -12.71 -3.50 -0.95
CA PHE A 34 -11.54 -3.08 -0.19
C PHE A 34 -11.72 -3.48 1.27
N LYS A 35 -10.76 -4.25 1.79
CA LYS A 35 -10.74 -4.75 3.16
C LYS A 35 -10.08 -3.71 4.06
N LYS A 36 -10.73 -3.37 5.16
CA LYS A 36 -10.20 -2.38 6.10
C LYS A 36 -9.07 -2.97 6.92
N LEU A 37 -7.92 -2.29 6.96
CA LEU A 37 -6.86 -2.66 7.87
C LEU A 37 -7.24 -2.20 9.28
N PRO A 38 -7.21 -3.08 10.30
CA PRO A 38 -7.63 -2.74 11.64
C PRO A 38 -6.53 -1.96 12.38
N VAL A 39 -6.35 -0.70 12.01
CA VAL A 39 -5.29 0.15 12.57
C VAL A 39 -5.67 0.69 13.95
N THR A 40 -4.69 0.74 14.86
CA THR A 40 -4.81 1.32 16.21
C THR A 40 -4.35 2.78 16.26
N GLU A 41 -3.52 3.19 15.30
CA GLU A 41 -3.00 4.55 15.16
C GLU A 41 -3.20 5.04 13.72
N LYS A 42 -3.12 6.36 13.51
CA LYS A 42 -3.20 6.95 12.18
C LYS A 42 -2.00 6.48 11.32
N PRO A 43 -2.22 5.81 10.18
CA PRO A 43 -1.14 5.37 9.32
C PRO A 43 -0.33 6.55 8.78
N VAL A 44 0.95 6.33 8.54
CA VAL A 44 1.86 7.35 8.02
C VAL A 44 2.39 6.88 6.68
N TYR A 45 2.15 7.68 5.64
CA TYR A 45 2.78 7.53 4.33
C TYR A 45 4.00 8.44 4.23
N ARG A 46 5.08 7.93 3.66
CA ARG A 46 6.29 8.68 3.31
C ARG A 46 6.67 8.34 1.87
N SER A 47 7.09 9.35 1.12
CA SER A 47 7.74 9.14 -0.18
C SER A 47 9.07 9.87 -0.26
N ASP A 48 10.02 9.22 -0.91
CA ASP A 48 11.33 9.78 -1.20
C ASP A 48 11.76 9.42 -2.62
N ILE A 49 12.12 10.44 -3.39
CA ILE A 49 12.56 10.29 -4.77
C ILE A 49 14.09 10.32 -4.76
N LYS A 50 14.72 9.22 -5.15
CA LYS A 50 16.16 9.11 -5.32
C LYS A 50 16.49 9.19 -6.81
N ASN A 51 17.36 10.14 -7.16
CA ASN A 51 17.85 10.27 -8.53
C ASN A 51 19.05 9.33 -8.72
N GLU A 52 18.80 8.15 -9.27
CA GLU A 52 19.83 7.19 -9.61
C GLU A 52 20.29 7.39 -11.07
N PRO A 53 21.53 7.01 -11.43
CA PRO A 53 22.02 7.10 -12.81
C PRO A 53 21.15 6.36 -13.84
N ALA A 54 20.37 5.36 -13.39
CA ALA A 54 19.47 4.55 -14.20
C ALA A 54 18.01 5.07 -14.24
N GLY A 55 17.77 6.30 -13.78
CA GLY A 55 16.44 6.90 -13.69
C GLY A 55 16.01 7.14 -12.24
N ALA A 56 15.02 8.00 -12.04
CA ALA A 56 14.52 8.28 -10.70
C ALA A 56 13.77 7.06 -10.12
N VAL A 57 14.06 6.76 -8.86
CA VAL A 57 13.39 5.72 -8.09
C VAL A 57 12.58 6.40 -7.01
N ASN A 58 11.27 6.14 -6.99
CA ASN A 58 10.40 6.59 -5.92
C ASN A 58 10.24 5.45 -4.91
N ASP A 59 10.76 5.67 -3.70
CA ASP A 59 10.56 4.81 -2.55
C ASP A 59 9.39 5.36 -1.74
N GLU A 60 8.33 4.58 -1.68
CA GLU A 60 7.16 4.85 -0.87
C GLU A 60 7.22 3.92 0.35
N ILE A 61 6.86 4.42 1.52
CA ILE A 61 6.83 3.65 2.76
C ILE A 61 5.56 4.02 3.51
N ILE A 62 4.77 3.02 3.86
CA ILE A 62 3.60 3.18 4.72
C ILE A 62 3.84 2.42 6.02
N THR A 63 3.71 3.12 7.13
CA THR A 63 3.73 2.51 8.45
C THR A 63 2.33 2.55 9.04
N ALA A 64 1.81 1.38 9.38
CA ALA A 64 0.54 1.22 10.08
C ALA A 64 0.74 0.38 11.35
N VAL A 65 0.18 0.85 12.45
CA VAL A 65 0.08 0.06 13.69
C VAL A 65 -1.26 -0.63 13.66
N THR A 66 -1.28 -1.95 13.66
CA THR A 66 -2.51 -2.75 13.52
C THR A 66 -2.81 -3.50 14.81
N LYS A 67 -4.06 -3.96 14.98
CA LYS A 67 -4.38 -5.06 15.92
C LYS A 67 -4.34 -6.39 15.17
N TYR A 68 -4.83 -7.47 15.79
CA TYR A 68 -5.02 -8.74 15.10
C TYR A 68 -5.73 -8.54 13.77
N ASP A 69 -5.15 -9.13 12.72
CA ASP A 69 -5.59 -9.04 11.35
C ASP A 69 -5.56 -10.43 10.73
N GLU A 70 -6.74 -10.93 10.38
CA GLU A 70 -6.95 -12.27 9.83
C GLU A 70 -6.27 -12.49 8.47
N HIS A 71 -5.97 -11.41 7.74
CA HIS A 71 -5.33 -11.45 6.44
C HIS A 71 -3.82 -11.15 6.50
N SER A 72 -3.26 -10.89 7.68
CA SER A 72 -1.84 -10.54 7.85
C SER A 72 -0.87 -11.56 7.25
N LEU A 73 -1.18 -12.85 7.36
CA LEU A 73 -0.39 -13.92 6.76
C LEU A 73 -0.45 -13.86 5.23
N LEU A 74 -1.65 -13.68 4.66
CA LEU A 74 -1.85 -13.64 3.21
C LEU A 74 -1.09 -12.48 2.58
N ARG A 75 -1.13 -11.29 3.18
CA ARG A 75 -0.40 -10.11 2.66
C ARG A 75 1.11 -10.27 2.58
N LYS A 76 1.69 -11.20 3.35
CA LYS A 76 3.14 -11.52 3.31
C LYS A 76 3.51 -12.42 2.13
N PHE A 77 2.57 -13.18 1.60
CA PHE A 77 2.86 -14.11 0.53
C PHE A 77 2.97 -13.35 -0.79
N ILE A 78 4.08 -13.59 -1.50
CA ILE A 78 4.35 -12.98 -2.82
C ILE A 78 3.24 -13.33 -3.85
N SER A 79 2.56 -14.46 -3.68
CA SER A 79 1.42 -14.88 -4.50
C SER A 79 0.12 -14.12 -4.20
N TYR A 80 0.06 -13.36 -3.11
CA TYR A 80 -1.08 -12.53 -2.70
C TYR A 80 -0.65 -11.06 -2.56
N PRO A 81 -0.08 -10.47 -3.63
CA PRO A 81 0.27 -9.06 -3.62
C PRO A 81 -0.99 -8.23 -3.45
N ILE A 82 -0.86 -7.08 -2.79
CA ILE A 82 -1.98 -6.18 -2.51
C ILE A 82 -1.84 -4.86 -3.24
N VAL A 83 -2.93 -4.08 -3.27
CA VAL A 83 -2.91 -2.63 -3.50
C VAL A 83 -3.54 -1.97 -2.29
N LEU A 84 -2.95 -0.87 -1.85
CA LEU A 84 -3.43 -0.11 -0.70
C LEU A 84 -4.21 1.11 -1.17
N ARG A 85 -5.34 1.37 -0.52
CA ARG A 85 -6.12 2.61 -0.66
C ARG A 85 -5.95 3.44 0.61
N MET A 86 -5.30 4.58 0.46
CA MET A 86 -4.99 5.52 1.53
C MET A 86 -6.00 6.65 1.52
N LYS A 87 -6.63 6.90 2.67
CA LYS A 87 -7.62 7.98 2.82
C LYS A 87 -7.09 9.04 3.76
N THR A 88 -7.03 10.29 3.27
CA THR A 88 -6.71 11.48 4.06
C THR A 88 -7.96 12.35 4.24
N ASP A 89 -7.84 13.51 4.87
CA ASP A 89 -8.94 14.49 4.95
C ASP A 89 -9.24 15.15 3.59
N LYS A 90 -8.27 15.15 2.66
CA LYS A 90 -8.35 15.90 1.40
C LYS A 90 -8.63 15.00 0.20
N GLU A 91 -8.01 13.83 0.19
CA GLU A 91 -8.01 12.95 -0.96
C GLU A 91 -7.85 11.48 -0.58
N THR A 92 -8.15 10.62 -1.55
CA THR A 92 -7.87 9.20 -1.53
C THR A 92 -6.87 8.90 -2.63
N PHE A 93 -5.78 8.20 -2.28
CA PHE A 93 -4.77 7.78 -3.25
C PHE A 93 -4.45 6.30 -3.08
N TYR A 94 -3.83 5.71 -4.11
CA TYR A 94 -3.52 4.29 -4.16
C TYR A 94 -2.02 4.06 -4.18
N VAL A 95 -1.58 3.01 -3.49
CA VAL A 95 -0.17 2.63 -3.41
C VAL A 95 -0.02 1.16 -3.80
N GLY A 96 0.96 0.89 -4.67
CA GLY A 96 1.13 -0.39 -5.36
C GLY A 96 0.39 -0.46 -6.70
N SER A 97 0.73 -1.47 -7.52
CA SER A 97 0.04 -1.79 -8.78
C SER A 97 0.26 -3.25 -9.17
N GLN A 98 -0.21 -3.64 -10.36
CA GLN A 98 0.10 -4.95 -10.95
C GLN A 98 1.57 -5.12 -11.32
N ASN A 99 2.26 -4.03 -11.67
CA ASN A 99 3.65 -4.07 -12.15
C ASN A 99 4.68 -3.90 -11.01
N TYR A 100 4.24 -3.37 -9.87
CA TYR A 100 5.07 -3.10 -8.70
C TYR A 100 4.23 -3.40 -7.45
N PRO A 101 4.16 -4.67 -7.03
CA PRO A 101 3.37 -5.05 -5.88
C PRO A 101 4.01 -4.55 -4.58
N VAL A 102 3.17 -4.42 -3.57
CA VAL A 102 3.55 -3.97 -2.23
C VAL A 102 4.41 -5.03 -1.54
N ALA A 103 5.60 -4.66 -1.06
CA ALA A 103 6.36 -5.51 -0.14
C ALA A 103 5.85 -5.27 1.29
N VAL A 104 5.53 -6.34 2.00
CA VAL A 104 4.95 -6.28 3.36
C VAL A 104 5.96 -6.83 4.36
N GLU A 105 6.44 -5.97 5.24
CA GLU A 105 7.29 -6.34 6.36
C GLU A 105 6.50 -6.21 7.66
N LEU A 106 6.31 -7.33 8.38
CA LEU A 106 5.65 -7.33 9.68
C LEU A 106 6.69 -7.57 10.77
N SER A 107 6.76 -6.68 11.75
CA SER A 107 7.61 -6.87 12.93
C SER A 107 6.85 -7.66 13.99
N SER A 108 7.42 -8.77 14.47
CA SER A 108 6.78 -9.68 15.42
C SER A 108 6.79 -9.20 16.88
N ASN A 109 7.56 -8.15 17.21
CA ASN A 109 7.71 -7.70 18.60
C ASN A 109 6.64 -6.68 19.06
N LYS A 110 5.97 -6.02 18.11
CA LYS A 110 4.91 -5.03 18.31
C LYS A 110 4.13 -5.04 17.01
N ILE A 111 2.79 -5.00 17.04
CA ILE A 111 1.94 -5.17 15.85
C ILE A 111 2.10 -3.97 14.88
N PHE A 112 3.26 -3.89 14.21
CA PHE A 112 3.64 -2.90 13.23
C PHE A 112 3.71 -3.58 11.88
N ASP A 113 2.89 -3.09 10.97
CA ASP A 113 2.95 -3.42 9.56
C ASP A 113 3.67 -2.27 8.85
N THR A 114 4.85 -2.55 8.30
CA THR A 114 5.54 -1.64 7.38
C THR A 114 5.34 -2.17 5.97
N TYR A 115 4.80 -1.33 5.12
CA TYR A 115 4.62 -1.60 3.71
C TYR A 115 5.62 -0.74 2.94
N THR A 116 6.46 -1.36 2.13
CA THR A 116 7.49 -0.68 1.35
C THR A 116 7.23 -0.91 -0.13
N PHE A 117 7.42 0.12 -0.92
CA PHE A 117 7.23 0.10 -2.37
C PHE A 117 8.39 0.84 -3.01
N SER A 118 8.97 0.25 -4.05
CA SER A 118 9.99 0.91 -4.87
C SER A 118 9.53 0.81 -6.31
N CYS A 119 9.25 1.96 -6.93
CA CYS A 119 8.91 2.05 -8.34
C CYS A 119 10.00 2.86 -9.05
N LYS A 120 10.50 2.36 -10.18
CA LYS A 120 11.30 3.18 -11.10
C LYS A 120 10.32 4.07 -11.86
N SER A 121 10.45 5.39 -11.75
CA SER A 121 9.69 6.26 -12.64
C SER A 121 10.25 6.08 -14.05
N GLU A 122 9.44 5.57 -14.99
CA GLU A 122 9.77 5.72 -16.41
C GLU A 122 9.67 7.21 -16.75
N ALA A 123 10.74 7.73 -17.36
CA ALA A 123 10.88 9.12 -17.79
C ALA A 123 10.08 9.41 -19.07
#